data_AF-A0A926QNT3-F1
#
_entry.id   AF-A0A926QNT3-F1
#
_cell.length_a   1.000
_cell.length_b   1.000
_cell.length_c   1.000
_cell.angle_alpha   90.00
_cell.angle_beta   90.00
_cell.angle_gamma   90.00
#
_symmetry.space_group_name_H-M   'P 1'
#
loop_
_entity.id
_entity.type
_entity.pdbx_description
1 polymer ?
#
loop_
_entity_poly.entity_id
_entity_poly.type
_entity_poly.pdbx_seq_one_letter_code
_entity_poly.pdbx_strand_id
1 'polypeptide(L)'
;MGLRKTFLFIVLSTLITACNQQNIVNNIKLVQTVGYDAVENGVRSAVVITNYEEAGKAKLEFFITEPNSIYDIMPRLNTKLDFPIEYGQLRMALFGETFARKGIETAIASLMRDPKISLRAHLGVADRDALEILNVTENKRDPYFLFDMIEQNIRRGNLPLMNLHKTSFNFLGEGRDVFLPYFTVERGEIKIDGLALFQAGKFQTKIGLKDAFILKMLLGNSKNGSILVPVRRPNQQRGDFFLMNSTGSKTTYKVISIGPPASVSIRVKMDVQVRHAPTWIDLRSEDERAQLEKIMEAYIEKEIQKFVSLCKRNNVDPVGFGDQIRSRSYQWDARDFEEHYDALKTTVSVKVTVVQTGR
;
A
#
# COMPACT_ATOMS: atom_id res chain seq x y z
N MET A 1 -46.17 34.22 31.79
CA MET A 1 -44.82 33.59 31.75
C MET A 1 -44.46 33.02 30.37
N GLY A 2 -44.99 33.58 29.27
CA GLY A 2 -44.80 33.07 27.90
C GLY A 2 -43.89 33.94 27.04
N LEU A 3 -44.17 35.24 26.93
CA LEU A 3 -43.51 36.15 25.97
C LEU A 3 -41.98 36.26 26.12
N ARG A 4 -41.48 36.26 27.36
CA ARG A 4 -40.04 36.38 27.65
C ARG A 4 -39.26 35.11 27.29
N LYS A 5 -39.91 33.94 27.37
CA LYS A 5 -39.33 32.66 26.94
C LYS A 5 -39.35 32.55 25.41
N THR A 6 -40.42 33.00 24.75
CA THR A 6 -40.50 33.03 23.29
C THR A 6 -39.47 33.96 22.68
N PHE A 7 -39.27 35.15 23.26
CA PHE A 7 -38.24 36.10 22.82
C PHE A 7 -36.82 35.54 22.97
N LEU A 8 -36.54 34.88 24.11
CA LEU A 8 -35.26 34.21 24.32
C LEU A 8 -35.03 33.08 23.31
N PHE A 9 -36.06 32.32 22.95
CA PHE A 9 -35.98 31.25 21.95
C PHE A 9 -35.73 31.78 20.53
N ILE A 10 -36.32 32.93 20.19
CA ILE A 10 -36.12 33.61 18.89
C ILE A 10 -34.70 34.18 18.80
N VAL A 11 -34.21 34.84 19.85
CA VAL A 11 -32.82 35.35 19.90
C VAL A 11 -31.81 34.19 19.90
N LEU A 12 -32.14 33.07 20.54
CA LEU A 12 -31.28 31.89 20.52
C LEU A 12 -31.24 31.22 19.15
N SER A 13 -32.34 31.28 18.37
CA SER A 13 -32.39 30.70 17.02
C SER A 13 -31.69 31.56 15.96
N THR A 14 -31.61 32.89 16.13
CA THR A 14 -30.80 33.77 15.27
C THR A 14 -29.29 33.67 15.56
N LEU A 15 -28.90 33.16 16.73
CA LEU A 15 -27.48 32.88 17.05
C LEU A 15 -26.99 31.54 16.44
N ILE A 16 -27.89 30.68 15.94
CA ILE A 16 -27.55 29.39 15.28
C ILE A 16 -27.35 29.56 13.77
N THR A 17 -27.61 30.73 13.19
CA THR A 17 -27.13 31.04 11.83
C THR A 17 -25.65 31.40 11.89
N ALA A 18 -24.84 30.50 12.44
CA ALA A 18 -23.40 30.56 12.41
C ALA A 18 -22.95 30.56 10.93
N CYS A 19 -22.01 31.45 10.64
CA CYS A 19 -21.45 31.77 9.33
C CYS A 19 -21.37 30.55 8.40
N ASN A 20 -22.23 30.49 7.38
CA ASN A 20 -22.10 29.51 6.31
C ASN A 20 -21.03 30.03 5.35
N GLN A 21 -19.77 29.69 5.62
CA GLN A 21 -18.66 30.00 4.71
C GLN A 21 -18.81 29.12 3.47
N GLN A 22 -19.63 29.58 2.52
CA GLN A 22 -19.90 28.86 1.28
C GLN A 22 -18.68 28.96 0.37
N ASN A 23 -18.00 27.83 0.24
CA ASN A 23 -16.99 27.63 -0.79
C ASN A 23 -17.67 27.04 -2.01
N ILE A 24 -17.91 27.86 -3.04
CA ILE A 24 -18.44 27.41 -4.32
C ILE A 24 -17.38 26.52 -4.97
N VAL A 25 -17.69 25.26 -5.30
CA VAL A 25 -16.64 24.33 -5.80
C VAL A 25 -16.02 24.76 -7.13
N ASN A 26 -16.68 25.64 -7.88
CA ASN A 26 -16.12 26.29 -9.08
C ASN A 26 -15.02 27.33 -8.78
N ASN A 27 -14.84 27.75 -7.53
CA ASN A 27 -13.85 28.75 -7.13
C ASN A 27 -12.75 28.17 -6.23
N ILE A 28 -12.47 26.86 -6.34
CA ILE A 28 -11.41 26.17 -5.61
C ILE A 28 -10.65 25.25 -6.56
N LYS A 29 -9.32 25.22 -6.45
CA LYS A 29 -8.46 24.25 -7.15
C LYS A 29 -8.27 23.03 -6.26
N LEU A 30 -8.65 21.86 -6.76
CA LEU A 30 -8.64 20.61 -5.99
C LEU A 30 -7.45 19.74 -6.42
N VAL A 31 -6.52 19.52 -5.49
CA VAL A 31 -5.34 18.66 -5.73
C VAL A 31 -5.79 17.20 -5.87
N GLN A 32 -5.35 16.54 -6.92
CA GLN A 32 -5.60 15.11 -7.17
C GLN A 32 -4.41 14.25 -6.77
N THR A 33 -3.22 14.71 -7.12
CA THR A 33 -1.95 14.04 -6.77
C THR A 33 -0.94 15.06 -6.27
N VAL A 34 -0.19 14.69 -5.24
CA VAL A 34 0.97 15.46 -4.74
C VAL A 34 2.22 14.59 -4.78
N GLY A 35 3.29 15.12 -5.34
CA GLY A 35 4.64 14.56 -5.33
C GLY A 35 5.52 15.29 -4.31
N TYR A 36 6.43 14.55 -3.68
CA TYR A 36 7.43 15.09 -2.76
C TYR A 36 8.82 14.58 -3.13
N ASP A 37 9.72 15.50 -3.46
CA ASP A 37 11.11 15.23 -3.79
C ASP A 37 12.03 15.97 -2.84
N ALA A 38 13.11 15.31 -2.43
CA ALA A 38 14.08 15.91 -1.53
C ALA A 38 15.04 16.80 -2.31
N VAL A 39 15.19 18.05 -1.88
CA VAL A 39 16.20 18.98 -2.38
C VAL A 39 17.18 19.34 -1.25
N GLU A 40 18.21 20.14 -1.56
CA GLU A 40 19.26 20.50 -0.60
C GLU A 40 18.67 21.17 0.65
N ASN A 41 17.82 22.19 0.47
CA ASN A 41 17.30 23.03 1.54
C ASN A 41 15.77 22.99 1.64
N GLY A 42 15.18 21.78 1.58
CA GLY A 42 13.73 21.63 1.76
C GLY A 42 13.13 20.49 0.94
N VAL A 43 11.96 20.77 0.38
CA VAL A 43 11.17 19.83 -0.41
C VAL A 43 10.76 20.48 -1.73
N ARG A 44 10.95 19.78 -2.84
CA ARG A 44 10.29 20.08 -4.10
C ARG A 44 8.96 19.35 -4.10
N SER A 45 7.87 20.07 -4.30
CA SER A 45 6.54 19.49 -4.43
C SER A 45 5.96 19.78 -5.80
N ALA A 46 5.43 18.75 -6.44
CA ALA A 46 4.69 18.84 -7.69
C ALA A 46 3.24 18.44 -7.41
N VAL A 47 2.27 19.28 -7.79
CA VAL A 47 0.85 18.98 -7.63
C VAL A 47 0.17 18.86 -8.99
N VAL A 48 -0.75 17.90 -9.09
CA VAL A 48 -1.62 17.70 -10.25
C VAL A 48 -3.02 18.15 -9.88
N ILE A 49 -3.56 19.07 -10.66
CA ILE A 49 -4.91 19.62 -10.51
C ILE A 49 -5.67 19.35 -11.81
N THR A 50 -6.94 18.98 -11.69
CA THR A 50 -7.83 18.87 -12.86
C THR A 50 -8.69 20.11 -12.97
N ASN A 51 -8.60 20.79 -14.10
CA ASN A 51 -9.50 21.88 -14.45
C ASN A 51 -10.56 21.37 -15.43
N TYR A 52 -11.82 21.69 -15.17
CA TYR A 52 -12.96 21.30 -15.99
C TYR A 52 -13.47 22.54 -16.73
N GLU A 53 -12.87 22.84 -17.87
CA GLU A 53 -13.21 24.02 -18.68
C GLU A 53 -14.55 23.84 -19.42
N GLU A 54 -14.89 22.61 -19.84
CA GLU A 54 -16.16 22.22 -20.49
C GLU A 54 -16.60 20.83 -20.01
N ALA A 55 -17.91 20.52 -20.12
CA ALA A 55 -18.45 19.20 -19.82
C ALA A 55 -17.72 18.12 -20.65
N GLY A 56 -16.88 17.32 -19.98
CA GLY A 56 -16.16 16.19 -20.57
C GLY A 56 -14.73 16.45 -21.03
N LYS A 57 -14.20 17.68 -20.95
CA LYS A 57 -12.79 17.98 -21.27
C LYS A 57 -12.03 18.37 -19.99
N ALA A 58 -11.43 17.38 -19.36
CA ALA A 58 -10.50 17.58 -18.24
C ALA A 58 -9.13 18.00 -18.79
N LYS A 59 -8.62 19.14 -18.30
CA LYS A 59 -7.24 19.57 -18.53
C LYS A 59 -6.45 19.37 -17.23
N LEU A 60 -5.31 18.69 -17.33
CA LEU A 60 -4.39 18.58 -16.20
C LEU A 60 -3.50 19.81 -16.16
N GLU A 61 -3.38 20.40 -14.98
CA GLU A 61 -2.45 21.48 -14.68
C GLU A 61 -1.45 21.00 -13.63
N PHE A 62 -0.16 21.25 -13.89
CA PHE A 62 0.94 20.85 -13.04
C PHE A 62 1.57 22.11 -12.44
N PHE A 63 1.68 22.14 -11.11
CA PHE A 63 2.34 23.23 -10.40
C PHE A 63 3.47 22.68 -9.56
N ILE A 64 4.62 23.35 -9.63
CA ILE A 64 5.83 22.97 -8.88
C ILE A 64 6.18 24.08 -7.92
N THR A 65 6.59 23.73 -6.71
CA THR A 65 7.11 24.66 -5.70
C THR A 65 8.25 24.02 -4.92
N GLU A 66 9.16 24.83 -4.40
CA GLU A 66 10.31 24.37 -3.61
C GLU A 66 10.40 25.15 -2.27
N PRO A 67 9.49 24.88 -1.32
CA PRO A 67 9.59 25.45 0.01
C PRO A 67 10.66 24.76 0.87
N ASN A 68 11.11 25.48 1.91
CA ASN A 68 11.97 24.91 2.95
C ASN A 68 11.24 23.90 3.86
N SER A 69 9.90 23.89 3.85
CA SER A 69 9.06 23.07 4.70
C SER A 69 7.83 22.55 3.95
N ILE A 70 7.42 21.32 4.21
CA ILE A 70 6.17 20.73 3.67
C ILE A 70 4.94 21.58 4.00
N TYR A 71 4.95 22.24 5.16
CA TYR A 71 3.86 23.11 5.59
C TYR A 71 3.70 24.38 4.74
N ASP A 72 4.74 24.76 3.99
CA ASP A 72 4.76 25.94 3.10
C ASP A 72 4.43 25.59 1.63
N ILE A 73 4.14 24.31 1.32
CA ILE A 73 3.73 23.87 -0.03
C ILE A 73 2.44 24.59 -0.45
N MET A 74 1.37 24.46 0.33
CA MET A 74 0.06 25.04 -0.01
C MET A 74 0.06 26.58 -0.04
N PRO A 75 0.66 27.30 0.94
CA PRO A 75 0.84 28.75 0.84
C PRO A 75 1.55 29.20 -0.44
N ARG A 76 2.65 28.54 -0.84
CA ARG A 76 3.37 28.90 -2.07
C ARG A 76 2.62 28.55 -3.35
N LEU A 77 1.82 27.48 -3.35
CA LEU A 77 0.98 27.16 -4.49
C LEU A 77 -0.15 28.18 -4.64
N ASN A 78 -0.75 28.63 -3.53
CA ASN A 78 -1.78 29.66 -3.55
C ASN A 78 -1.32 30.98 -4.19
N THR A 79 -0.03 31.36 -4.08
CA THR A 79 0.46 32.57 -4.75
C THR A 79 0.59 32.46 -6.26
N LYS A 80 0.41 31.25 -6.83
CA LYS A 80 0.53 30.96 -8.26
C LYS A 80 -0.82 30.69 -8.93
N LEU A 81 -1.91 30.72 -8.17
CA LEU A 81 -3.25 30.33 -8.60
C LEU A 81 -4.23 31.48 -8.49
N ASP A 82 -5.25 31.44 -9.33
CA ASP A 82 -6.38 32.38 -9.38
C ASP A 82 -7.45 32.09 -8.32
N PHE A 83 -7.44 30.87 -7.75
CA PHE A 83 -8.35 30.41 -6.71
C PHE A 83 -7.63 29.66 -5.59
N PRO A 84 -8.19 29.61 -4.37
CA PRO A 84 -7.64 28.82 -3.27
C PRO A 84 -7.44 27.35 -3.65
N ILE A 85 -6.29 26.79 -3.26
CA ILE A 85 -5.95 25.38 -3.45
C ILE A 85 -6.25 24.56 -2.19
N GLU A 86 -6.82 23.37 -2.38
CA GLU A 86 -7.25 22.48 -1.29
C GLU A 86 -7.00 21.00 -1.62
N TYR A 87 -6.78 20.18 -0.58
CA TYR A 87 -6.59 18.73 -0.74
C TYR A 87 -7.89 17.91 -0.76
N GLY A 88 -9.06 18.56 -0.91
CA GLY A 88 -10.38 17.91 -0.83
C GLY A 88 -10.64 16.79 -1.86
N GLN A 89 -9.81 16.67 -2.89
CA GLN A 89 -9.86 15.57 -3.85
C GLN A 89 -8.57 14.75 -3.91
N LEU A 90 -7.65 14.88 -2.94
CA LEU A 90 -6.39 14.16 -2.99
C LEU A 90 -6.65 12.64 -3.04
N ARG A 91 -6.12 12.00 -4.08
CA ARG A 91 -6.20 10.54 -4.29
C ARG A 91 -4.84 9.87 -4.18
N MET A 92 -3.75 10.58 -4.43
CA MET A 92 -2.41 10.00 -4.44
C MET A 92 -1.37 10.93 -3.84
N ALA A 93 -0.51 10.39 -2.98
CA ALA A 93 0.73 11.03 -2.54
C ALA A 93 1.93 10.20 -3.01
N LEU A 94 2.85 10.78 -3.76
CA LEU A 94 4.02 10.10 -4.31
C LEU A 94 5.30 10.67 -3.71
N PHE A 95 6.16 9.80 -3.19
CA PHE A 95 7.44 10.17 -2.61
C PHE A 95 8.57 9.79 -3.57
N GLY A 96 9.44 10.73 -3.92
CA GLY A 96 10.69 10.39 -4.60
C GLY A 96 11.54 9.48 -3.70
N GLU A 97 12.36 8.63 -4.30
CA GLU A 97 13.17 7.65 -3.56
C GLU A 97 14.06 8.34 -2.53
N THR A 98 14.74 9.42 -2.91
CA THR A 98 15.61 10.19 -2.01
C THR A 98 14.83 10.77 -0.84
N PHE A 99 13.61 11.27 -1.08
CA PHE A 99 12.72 11.76 -0.03
C PHE A 99 12.30 10.62 0.90
N ALA A 100 11.88 9.49 0.33
CA ALA A 100 11.45 8.31 1.07
C ALA A 100 12.56 7.71 1.95
N ARG A 101 13.83 7.77 1.50
CA ARG A 101 14.99 7.34 2.29
C ARG A 101 15.35 8.29 3.43
N LYS A 102 15.14 9.60 3.25
CA LYS A 102 15.33 10.59 4.31
C LYS A 102 14.29 10.43 5.42
N GLY A 103 13.05 10.13 5.05
CA GLY A 103 11.93 9.89 5.97
C GLY A 103 10.63 10.50 5.46
N ILE A 104 9.51 9.79 5.62
CA ILE A 104 8.17 10.23 5.17
C ILE A 104 7.24 10.65 6.32
N GLU A 105 7.75 10.68 7.55
CA GLU A 105 6.97 10.88 8.77
C GLU A 105 6.21 12.21 8.75
N THR A 106 6.91 13.29 8.42
CA THR A 106 6.32 14.64 8.36
C THR A 106 5.25 14.73 7.29
N ALA A 107 5.45 14.06 6.14
CA ALA A 107 4.48 14.04 5.06
C ALA A 107 3.22 13.25 5.47
N ILE A 108 3.38 12.05 6.02
CA ILE A 108 2.24 11.25 6.54
C ILE A 108 1.48 12.04 7.61
N ALA A 109 2.19 12.63 8.58
CA ALA A 109 1.57 13.42 9.64
C ALA A 109 0.80 14.63 9.09
N SER A 110 1.32 15.29 8.05
CA SER A 110 0.62 16.38 7.37
C SER A 110 -0.66 15.89 6.68
N LEU A 111 -0.59 14.78 5.95
CA LEU A 111 -1.74 14.19 5.24
C LEU A 111 -2.83 13.73 6.21
N MET A 112 -2.46 13.17 7.36
CA MET A 112 -3.40 12.69 8.38
C MET A 112 -4.11 13.83 9.15
N ARG A 113 -3.46 14.99 9.27
CA ARG A 113 -3.99 16.11 10.05
C ARG A 113 -5.06 16.89 9.30
N ASP A 114 -5.10 16.82 7.97
CA ASP A 114 -6.09 17.51 7.16
C ASP A 114 -7.38 16.68 7.00
N PRO A 115 -8.50 17.08 7.61
CA PRO A 115 -9.75 16.33 7.52
C PRO A 115 -10.39 16.34 6.12
N LYS A 116 -9.91 17.20 5.21
CA LYS A 116 -10.37 17.23 3.81
C LYS A 116 -9.78 16.07 2.99
N ILE A 117 -8.69 15.46 3.46
CA ILE A 117 -8.04 14.35 2.77
C ILE A 117 -8.79 13.05 3.05
N SER A 118 -9.17 12.35 1.98
CA SER A 118 -9.78 11.03 2.12
C SER A 118 -8.75 10.02 2.62
N LEU A 119 -9.07 9.28 3.68
CA LEU A 119 -8.27 8.13 4.11
C LEU A 119 -8.22 6.98 3.08
N ARG A 120 -8.97 7.10 1.97
CA ARG A 120 -8.87 6.20 0.80
C ARG A 120 -7.77 6.62 -0.18
N ALA A 121 -7.15 7.78 -0.01
CA ALA A 121 -6.00 8.17 -0.82
C ALA A 121 -4.92 7.10 -0.71
N HIS A 122 -4.20 6.85 -1.80
CA HIS A 122 -3.04 5.97 -1.80
C HIS A 122 -1.76 6.77 -1.62
N LEU A 123 -0.72 6.10 -1.15
CA LEU A 123 0.63 6.64 -1.16
C LEU A 123 1.52 5.71 -1.99
N GLY A 124 2.68 6.19 -2.44
CA GLY A 124 3.62 5.41 -3.23
C GLY A 124 5.02 5.99 -3.21
N VAL A 125 5.98 5.21 -3.72
CA VAL A 125 7.39 5.62 -3.89
C VAL A 125 7.73 5.58 -5.37
N ALA A 126 8.36 6.62 -5.90
CA ALA A 126 8.99 6.62 -7.21
C ALA A 126 10.45 6.15 -7.08
N ASP A 127 10.98 5.43 -8.06
CA ASP A 127 12.37 4.96 -8.10
C ASP A 127 13.42 6.07 -8.29
N ARG A 128 12.97 7.29 -8.56
CA ARG A 128 13.76 8.53 -8.62
C ARG A 128 12.94 9.67 -8.05
N ASP A 129 12.76 10.75 -8.79
CA ASP A 129 11.90 11.86 -8.40
C ASP A 129 10.43 11.54 -8.70
N ALA A 130 9.55 11.87 -7.76
CA ALA A 130 8.11 11.84 -7.94
C ALA A 130 7.69 12.71 -9.14
N LEU A 131 8.36 13.85 -9.36
CA LEU A 131 8.14 14.71 -10.52
C LEU A 131 8.31 13.96 -11.86
N GLU A 132 9.28 13.05 -11.99
CA GLU A 132 9.48 12.27 -13.23
C GLU A 132 8.26 11.40 -13.54
N ILE A 133 7.74 10.70 -12.53
CA ILE A 133 6.52 9.88 -12.69
C ILE A 133 5.31 10.75 -13.04
N LEU A 134 5.15 11.89 -12.38
CA LEU A 134 4.02 12.80 -12.62
C LEU A 134 4.05 13.39 -14.04
N ASN A 135 5.21 13.74 -14.57
CA ASN A 135 5.37 14.20 -15.95
C ASN A 135 4.96 13.11 -16.97
N VAL A 136 5.21 11.83 -16.68
CA VAL A 136 4.72 10.74 -17.56
C VAL A 136 3.19 10.62 -17.49
N THR A 137 2.58 10.85 -16.33
CA THR A 137 1.11 10.84 -16.20
C THR A 137 0.43 11.99 -16.94
N GLU A 138 1.10 13.13 -17.10
CA GLU A 138 0.60 14.27 -17.89
C GLU A 138 0.25 13.84 -19.32
N ASN A 139 1.14 13.06 -19.95
CA ASN A 139 0.93 12.56 -21.31
C ASN A 139 -0.32 11.65 -21.43
N LYS A 140 -0.74 11.03 -20.32
CA LYS A 140 -1.94 10.18 -20.29
C LYS A 140 -3.24 10.95 -20.07
N ARG A 141 -3.17 12.23 -19.65
CA ARG A 141 -4.32 13.10 -19.38
C ARG A 141 -5.35 12.52 -18.41
N ASP A 142 -4.92 11.63 -17.52
CA ASP A 142 -5.75 11.01 -16.50
C ASP A 142 -5.17 11.31 -15.10
N PRO A 143 -5.85 12.15 -14.29
CA PRO A 143 -5.38 12.52 -12.95
C PRO A 143 -5.42 11.35 -11.96
N TYR A 144 -6.17 10.29 -12.27
CA TYR A 144 -6.38 9.14 -11.40
C TYR A 144 -5.56 7.93 -11.82
N PHE A 145 -4.73 8.04 -12.87
CA PHE A 145 -4.00 6.91 -13.44
C PHE A 145 -3.22 6.09 -12.39
N LEU A 146 -2.41 6.74 -11.54
CA LEU A 146 -1.65 6.06 -10.49
C LEU A 146 -2.54 5.40 -9.43
N PHE A 147 -3.62 6.09 -9.05
CA PHE A 147 -4.60 5.59 -8.10
C PHE A 147 -5.27 4.31 -8.66
N ASP A 148 -5.71 4.35 -9.91
CA ASP A 148 -6.37 3.23 -10.57
C ASP A 148 -5.41 2.06 -10.81
N MET A 149 -4.13 2.33 -11.09
CA MET A 149 -3.08 1.30 -11.15
C MET A 149 -2.96 0.54 -9.83
N ILE A 150 -2.98 1.22 -8.69
CA ILE A 150 -2.92 0.58 -7.37
C ILE A 150 -4.22 -0.21 -7.14
N GLU A 151 -5.36 0.43 -7.32
CA GLU A 151 -6.68 -0.16 -7.10
C GLU A 151 -6.90 -1.45 -7.90
N GLN A 152 -6.55 -1.47 -9.19
CA GLN A 152 -6.66 -2.68 -10.00
C GLN A 152 -5.72 -3.79 -9.50
N ASN A 153 -4.51 -3.45 -9.06
CA ASN A 153 -3.53 -4.43 -8.58
C ASN A 153 -3.87 -4.95 -7.17
N ILE A 154 -4.61 -4.18 -6.37
CA ILE A 154 -5.21 -4.67 -5.12
C ILE A 154 -6.35 -5.64 -5.42
N ARG A 155 -7.22 -5.30 -6.38
CA ARG A 155 -8.44 -6.07 -6.69
C ARG A 155 -8.20 -7.31 -7.55
N ARG A 156 -7.19 -7.30 -8.42
CA ARG A 156 -6.95 -8.35 -9.42
C ARG A 156 -5.51 -8.86 -9.44
N GLY A 157 -4.57 -8.12 -8.86
CA GLY A 157 -3.16 -8.43 -8.88
C GLY A 157 -2.62 -8.84 -7.51
N ASN A 158 -1.33 -8.60 -7.33
CA ASN A 158 -0.55 -9.13 -6.21
C ASN A 158 -0.42 -8.17 -5.03
N LEU A 159 -0.96 -6.95 -5.11
CA LEU A 159 -0.77 -5.96 -4.06
C LEU A 159 -1.74 -6.14 -2.88
N PRO A 160 -1.29 -5.96 -1.62
CA PRO A 160 -2.18 -5.85 -0.47
C PRO A 160 -2.95 -4.54 -0.44
N LEU A 161 -4.00 -4.45 0.38
CA LEU A 161 -4.69 -3.18 0.64
C LEU A 161 -3.80 -2.24 1.47
N MET A 162 -3.48 -1.04 0.94
CA MET A 162 -2.52 -0.11 1.57
C MET A 162 -2.86 1.38 1.41
N ASN A 163 -4.14 1.75 1.47
CA ASN A 163 -4.54 3.15 1.46
C ASN A 163 -4.02 3.92 2.69
N LEU A 164 -4.23 5.24 2.72
CA LEU A 164 -3.79 6.12 3.80
C LEU A 164 -4.28 5.64 5.15
N HIS A 165 -5.53 5.17 5.28
CA HIS A 165 -6.00 4.55 6.52
C HIS A 165 -5.10 3.39 7.00
N LYS A 166 -4.78 2.43 6.11
CA LYS A 166 -3.92 1.28 6.45
C LYS A 166 -2.47 1.70 6.71
N THR A 167 -1.95 2.61 5.91
CA THR A 167 -0.60 3.14 6.07
C THR A 167 -0.47 3.88 7.40
N SER A 168 -1.42 4.75 7.75
CA SER A 168 -1.46 5.46 9.02
C SER A 168 -1.55 4.51 10.22
N PHE A 169 -2.34 3.44 10.10
CA PHE A 169 -2.41 2.41 11.14
C PHE A 169 -1.07 1.70 11.35
N ASN A 170 -0.37 1.34 10.26
CA ASN A 170 0.95 0.71 10.35
C ASN A 170 2.02 1.70 10.83
N PHE A 171 1.92 2.97 10.43
CA PHE A 171 2.88 4.02 10.78
C PHE A 171 2.83 4.39 12.27
N LEU A 172 1.63 4.44 12.85
CA LEU A 172 1.45 4.75 14.28
C LEU A 172 1.47 3.50 15.18
N GLY A 173 1.34 2.31 14.60
CA GLY A 173 1.24 1.06 15.33
C GLY A 173 2.61 0.53 15.73
N GLU A 174 2.79 0.23 17.01
CA GLU A 174 4.01 -0.42 17.49
C GLU A 174 4.12 -1.86 16.95
N GLY A 175 5.32 -2.27 16.55
CA GLY A 175 5.58 -3.62 16.07
C GLY A 175 5.01 -3.91 14.67
N ARG A 176 4.90 -2.87 13.83
CA ARG A 176 4.55 -2.96 12.41
C ARG A 176 5.33 -1.94 11.62
N ASP A 177 5.61 -2.26 10.37
CA ASP A 177 6.22 -1.33 9.43
C ASP A 177 5.34 -0.99 8.24
N VAL A 178 5.57 0.21 7.71
CA VAL A 178 4.90 0.70 6.50
C VAL A 178 5.47 0.02 5.26
N PHE A 179 4.59 -0.22 4.28
CA PHE A 179 4.97 -0.61 2.93
C PHE A 179 4.09 0.13 1.93
N LEU A 180 4.69 0.56 0.83
CA LEU A 180 4.04 1.37 -0.20
C LEU A 180 4.32 0.78 -1.59
N PRO A 181 3.45 0.95 -2.60
CA PRO A 181 3.75 0.56 -3.97
C PRO A 181 4.97 1.33 -4.49
N TYR A 182 5.86 0.62 -5.16
CA TYR A 182 7.07 1.18 -5.76
C TYR A 182 6.89 1.30 -7.27
N PHE A 183 6.97 2.52 -7.79
CA PHE A 183 6.76 2.86 -9.20
C PHE A 183 8.10 3.05 -9.91
N THR A 184 8.19 2.53 -11.13
CA THR A 184 9.34 2.74 -12.02
C THR A 184 8.86 3.12 -13.41
N VAL A 185 9.72 3.75 -14.21
CA VAL A 185 9.48 3.96 -15.64
C VAL A 185 10.25 2.95 -16.47
N GLU A 186 9.56 2.15 -17.26
CA GLU A 186 10.14 1.20 -18.21
C GLU A 186 9.71 1.55 -19.63
N ARG A 187 10.67 1.91 -20.49
CA ARG A 187 10.42 2.27 -21.90
C ARG A 187 9.35 3.36 -22.08
N GLY A 188 9.33 4.34 -21.18
CA GLY A 188 8.36 5.45 -21.19
C GLY A 188 7.02 5.13 -20.53
N GLU A 189 6.81 3.91 -20.04
CA GLU A 189 5.59 3.50 -19.35
C GLU A 189 5.81 3.34 -17.86
N ILE A 190 4.87 3.84 -17.06
CA ILE A 190 4.89 3.66 -15.60
C ILE A 190 4.45 2.23 -15.29
N LYS A 191 5.19 1.56 -14.41
CA LYS A 191 4.83 0.25 -13.86
C LYS A 191 4.93 0.25 -12.34
N ILE A 192 4.17 -0.63 -11.70
CA ILE A 192 4.37 -0.97 -10.28
C ILE A 192 5.35 -2.14 -10.23
N ASP A 193 6.54 -1.90 -9.69
CA ASP A 193 7.62 -2.88 -9.56
C ASP A 193 7.71 -3.45 -8.13
N GLY A 194 6.55 -3.74 -7.55
CA GLY A 194 6.42 -4.32 -6.21
C GLY A 194 6.19 -3.28 -5.11
N LEU A 195 6.82 -3.48 -3.96
CA LEU A 195 6.61 -2.67 -2.74
C LEU A 195 7.92 -2.15 -2.17
N ALA A 196 7.92 -0.90 -1.75
CA ALA A 196 8.91 -0.32 -0.86
C ALA A 196 8.58 -0.68 0.59
N LEU A 197 9.55 -1.21 1.33
CA LEU A 197 9.45 -1.53 2.76
C LEU A 197 10.19 -0.46 3.56
N PHE A 198 9.54 0.01 4.61
CA PHE A 198 10.04 1.07 5.46
C PHE A 198 10.43 0.50 6.83
N GLN A 199 11.34 1.18 7.51
CA GLN A 199 11.58 1.03 8.94
C GLN A 199 11.52 2.40 9.57
N ALA A 200 10.70 2.58 10.60
CA ALA A 200 10.55 3.84 11.32
C ALA A 200 10.40 5.06 10.37
N GLY A 201 9.58 4.91 9.33
CA GLY A 201 9.31 5.97 8.34
C GLY A 201 10.35 6.18 7.24
N LYS A 202 11.44 5.40 7.20
CA LYS A 202 12.49 5.48 6.16
C LYS A 202 12.49 4.28 5.23
N PHE A 203 12.58 4.53 3.93
CA PHE A 203 12.65 3.47 2.92
C PHE A 203 13.95 2.68 3.03
N GLN A 204 13.84 1.39 3.35
CA GLN A 204 14.98 0.48 3.52
C GLN A 204 15.26 -0.31 2.26
N THR A 205 14.27 -1.06 1.80
CA THR A 205 14.44 -2.04 0.72
C THR A 205 13.16 -2.24 -0.07
N LYS A 206 13.27 -2.72 -1.30
CA LYS A 206 12.10 -3.08 -2.11
C LYS A 206 11.96 -4.58 -2.27
N ILE A 207 10.73 -5.03 -2.45
CA ILE A 207 10.38 -6.42 -2.79
C ILE A 207 9.59 -6.44 -4.10
N GLY A 208 9.74 -7.52 -4.89
CA GLY A 208 9.04 -7.65 -6.16
C GLY A 208 7.56 -8.05 -6.00
N LEU A 209 6.82 -8.06 -7.12
CA LEU A 209 5.39 -8.42 -7.14
C LEU A 209 5.08 -9.83 -6.60
N LYS A 210 6.04 -10.77 -6.72
CA LYS A 210 5.90 -12.11 -6.15
C LYS A 210 5.85 -12.05 -4.61
N ASP A 211 6.79 -11.34 -4.02
CA ASP A 211 6.87 -11.19 -2.57
C ASP A 211 5.75 -10.27 -2.03
N ALA A 212 5.29 -9.31 -2.83
CA ALA A 212 4.08 -8.54 -2.53
C ALA A 212 2.84 -9.45 -2.41
N PHE A 213 2.72 -10.47 -3.26
CA PHE A 213 1.66 -11.49 -3.14
C PHE A 213 1.81 -12.32 -1.86
N ILE A 214 3.04 -12.71 -1.50
CA ILE A 214 3.31 -13.38 -0.21
C ILE A 214 2.85 -12.50 0.94
N LEU A 215 3.26 -11.23 0.98
CA LEU A 215 2.84 -10.27 2.01
C LEU A 215 1.31 -10.11 2.04
N LYS A 216 0.65 -10.03 0.88
CA LYS A 216 -0.82 -9.95 0.77
C LYS A 216 -1.51 -11.13 1.44
N MET A 217 -1.02 -12.35 1.26
CA MET A 217 -1.55 -13.53 1.94
C MET A 217 -1.29 -13.50 3.44
N LEU A 218 -0.14 -12.98 3.86
CA LEU A 218 0.24 -12.90 5.28
C LEU A 218 -0.57 -11.83 6.04
N LEU A 219 -0.92 -10.72 5.41
CA LEU A 219 -1.68 -9.63 6.04
C LEU A 219 -3.15 -9.97 6.33
N GLY A 220 -3.72 -10.98 5.68
CA GLY A 220 -5.10 -11.39 5.92
C GLY A 220 -5.67 -12.25 4.80
N ASN A 221 -6.99 -12.32 4.75
CA ASN A 221 -7.67 -13.12 3.73
C ASN A 221 -7.51 -12.44 2.36
N SER A 222 -6.78 -13.07 1.43
CA SER A 222 -6.71 -12.63 0.04
C SER A 222 -7.71 -13.39 -0.83
N LYS A 223 -8.31 -12.72 -1.81
CA LYS A 223 -9.27 -13.31 -2.77
C LYS A 223 -8.73 -13.41 -4.21
N ASN A 224 -7.50 -12.98 -4.43
CA ASN A 224 -6.89 -12.90 -5.76
C ASN A 224 -5.37 -12.84 -5.64
N GLY A 225 -4.71 -12.84 -6.80
CA GLY A 225 -3.26 -12.83 -6.97
C GLY A 225 -2.80 -14.05 -7.75
N SER A 226 -1.66 -13.91 -8.42
CA SER A 226 -1.11 -14.93 -9.29
C SER A 226 0.39 -15.07 -9.13
N ILE A 227 0.86 -16.30 -9.27
CA ILE A 227 2.29 -16.64 -9.20
C ILE A 227 2.59 -17.77 -10.19
N LEU A 228 3.75 -17.68 -10.83
CA LEU A 228 4.30 -18.79 -11.60
C LEU A 228 5.01 -19.73 -10.63
N VAL A 229 4.61 -21.00 -10.66
CA VAL A 229 5.21 -22.05 -9.85
C VAL A 229 6.06 -22.94 -10.76
N PRO A 230 7.37 -23.06 -10.50
CA PRO A 230 8.23 -23.95 -11.27
C PRO A 230 7.89 -25.42 -10.96
N VAL A 231 7.82 -26.22 -12.02
CA VAL A 231 7.68 -27.67 -11.96
C VAL A 231 8.76 -28.33 -12.78
N ARG A 232 9.30 -29.44 -12.28
CA ARG A 232 10.31 -30.22 -12.98
C ARG A 232 9.74 -31.59 -13.28
N ARG A 233 9.84 -31.98 -14.55
CA ARG A 233 9.57 -33.34 -14.96
C ARG A 233 10.76 -34.22 -14.54
N PRO A 234 10.53 -35.43 -14.01
CA PRO A 234 11.60 -36.43 -13.86
C PRO A 234 12.29 -36.61 -15.23
N ASN A 235 13.63 -36.50 -15.26
CA ASN A 235 14.49 -36.67 -16.45
C ASN A 235 14.50 -35.54 -17.51
N GLN A 236 14.10 -34.30 -17.17
CA GLN A 236 14.32 -33.14 -18.04
C GLN A 236 15.19 -32.06 -17.39
N GLN A 237 16.09 -31.46 -18.17
CA GLN A 237 16.94 -30.35 -17.71
C GLN A 237 16.22 -29.00 -17.68
N ARG A 238 15.17 -28.81 -18.50
CA ARG A 238 14.41 -27.56 -18.57
C ARG A 238 13.22 -27.63 -17.62
N GLY A 239 13.10 -26.65 -16.72
CA GLY A 239 11.95 -26.52 -15.84
C GLY A 239 10.75 -25.97 -16.61
N ASP A 240 9.59 -26.57 -16.37
CA ASP A 240 8.29 -26.03 -16.80
C ASP A 240 7.70 -25.16 -15.68
N PHE A 241 6.59 -24.49 -15.96
CA PHE A 241 5.88 -23.68 -14.98
C PHE A 241 4.38 -23.86 -15.14
N PHE A 242 3.64 -23.65 -14.06
CA PHE A 242 2.20 -23.42 -14.15
C PHE A 242 1.83 -22.07 -13.55
N LEU A 243 0.79 -21.47 -14.12
CA LEU A 243 0.19 -20.24 -13.59
C LEU A 243 -0.86 -20.61 -12.56
N MET A 244 -0.57 -20.29 -11.30
CA MET A 244 -1.46 -20.44 -10.17
C MET A 244 -2.15 -19.12 -9.87
N ASN A 245 -3.48 -19.14 -9.85
CA ASN A 245 -4.29 -18.02 -9.38
C ASN A 245 -4.92 -18.38 -8.03
N SER A 246 -4.73 -17.55 -7.01
CA SER A 246 -5.41 -17.71 -5.72
C SER A 246 -6.87 -17.28 -5.88
N THR A 247 -7.82 -18.16 -5.57
CA THR A 247 -9.26 -17.83 -5.48
C THR A 247 -9.63 -17.44 -4.06
N GLY A 248 -8.85 -17.86 -3.08
CA GLY A 248 -9.03 -17.53 -1.67
C GLY A 248 -7.83 -17.98 -0.85
N SER A 249 -7.47 -17.22 0.18
CA SER A 249 -6.50 -17.63 1.18
C SER A 249 -6.91 -17.14 2.57
N LYS A 250 -6.48 -17.88 3.58
CA LYS A 250 -6.65 -17.54 4.99
C LYS A 250 -5.36 -17.86 5.72
N THR A 251 -4.79 -16.85 6.36
CA THR A 251 -3.61 -17.00 7.21
C THR A 251 -4.01 -16.90 8.67
N THR A 252 -3.47 -17.77 9.51
CA THR A 252 -3.69 -17.77 10.96
C THR A 252 -2.36 -17.82 11.69
N TYR A 253 -2.24 -16.98 12.71
CA TYR A 253 -1.04 -16.86 13.52
C TYR A 253 -1.25 -17.40 14.93
N LYS A 254 -0.27 -18.18 15.41
CA LYS A 254 -0.20 -18.63 16.81
C LYS A 254 1.16 -18.22 17.38
N VAL A 255 1.16 -17.29 18.33
CA VAL A 255 2.34 -16.99 19.14
C VAL A 255 2.62 -18.20 20.03
N ILE A 256 3.81 -18.76 19.91
CA ILE A 256 4.29 -19.92 20.67
C ILE A 256 5.09 -19.45 21.90
N SER A 257 5.96 -18.45 21.72
CA SER A 257 6.79 -17.86 22.77
C SER A 257 6.90 -16.35 22.56
N ILE A 258 6.95 -15.58 23.65
CA ILE A 258 7.04 -14.12 23.67
C ILE A 258 8.48 -13.64 23.93
N GLY A 259 9.23 -14.36 24.78
CA GLY A 259 10.59 -13.96 25.18
C GLY A 259 11.64 -14.22 24.10
N PRO A 260 12.82 -13.59 24.18
CA PRO A 260 13.82 -13.67 23.11
C PRO A 260 14.45 -15.07 23.02
N PRO A 261 14.42 -15.74 21.85
CA PRO A 261 13.73 -15.34 20.63
C PRO A 261 12.23 -15.66 20.67
N ALA A 262 11.39 -14.67 20.32
CA ALA A 262 9.96 -14.89 20.16
C ALA A 262 9.73 -15.94 19.06
N SER A 263 8.59 -16.63 19.13
CA SER A 263 8.28 -17.71 18.19
C SER A 263 6.83 -17.62 17.71
N VAL A 264 6.62 -17.66 16.39
CA VAL A 264 5.31 -17.57 15.75
C VAL A 264 5.10 -18.72 14.78
N SER A 265 3.97 -19.41 14.90
CA SER A 265 3.50 -20.36 13.89
C SER A 265 2.56 -19.66 12.91
N ILE A 266 2.86 -19.81 11.62
CA ILE A 266 2.13 -19.25 10.49
C ILE A 266 1.46 -20.42 9.76
N ARG A 267 0.13 -20.46 9.76
CA ARG A 267 -0.63 -21.45 9.01
C ARG A 267 -1.38 -20.76 7.88
N VAL A 268 -1.06 -21.14 6.64
CA VAL A 268 -1.71 -20.63 5.43
C VAL A 268 -2.59 -21.74 4.84
N LYS A 269 -3.86 -21.42 4.59
CA LYS A 269 -4.75 -22.25 3.77
C LYS A 269 -5.09 -21.49 2.51
N MET A 270 -5.05 -22.15 1.36
CA MET A 270 -5.39 -21.51 0.09
C MET A 270 -6.14 -22.43 -0.86
N ASP A 271 -7.07 -21.81 -1.57
CA ASP A 271 -7.80 -22.38 -2.69
C ASP A 271 -7.24 -21.76 -3.97
N VAL A 272 -6.89 -22.62 -4.93
CA VAL A 272 -6.20 -22.20 -6.15
C VAL A 272 -6.88 -22.71 -7.40
N GLN A 273 -6.81 -21.87 -8.44
CA GLN A 273 -7.11 -22.24 -9.81
C GLN A 273 -5.79 -22.38 -10.58
N VAL A 274 -5.61 -23.52 -11.26
CA VAL A 274 -4.47 -23.73 -12.17
C VAL A 274 -4.94 -23.41 -13.59
N ARG A 275 -4.42 -22.34 -14.20
CA ARG A 275 -4.87 -21.89 -15.54
C ARG A 275 -4.05 -22.42 -16.70
N HIS A 276 -2.81 -22.78 -16.46
CA HIS A 276 -1.92 -23.34 -17.46
C HIS A 276 -1.05 -24.35 -16.76
N ALA A 277 -1.19 -25.64 -17.10
CA ALA A 277 -0.32 -26.70 -16.62
C ALA A 277 0.39 -27.34 -17.82
N PRO A 278 1.62 -27.85 -17.63
CA PRO A 278 2.29 -28.62 -18.67
C PRO A 278 1.43 -29.81 -19.12
N THR A 279 1.50 -30.16 -20.40
CA THR A 279 0.65 -31.21 -21.01
C THR A 279 0.84 -32.60 -20.42
N TRP A 280 1.92 -32.81 -19.66
CA TRP A 280 2.24 -34.08 -19.00
C TRP A 280 1.63 -34.22 -17.59
N ILE A 281 0.93 -33.20 -17.08
CA ILE A 281 0.18 -33.27 -15.82
C ILE A 281 -1.32 -33.39 -16.13
N ASP A 282 -1.93 -34.52 -15.77
CA ASP A 282 -3.37 -34.71 -15.84
C ASP A 282 -4.05 -34.23 -14.54
N LEU A 283 -4.57 -33.00 -14.59
CA LEU A 283 -5.29 -32.41 -13.46
C LEU A 283 -6.64 -33.10 -13.13
N ARG A 284 -7.10 -34.06 -13.95
CA ARG A 284 -8.30 -34.87 -13.66
C ARG A 284 -7.99 -36.06 -12.76
N SER A 285 -6.75 -36.53 -12.74
CA SER A 285 -6.29 -37.59 -11.84
C SER A 285 -6.21 -37.04 -10.43
N GLU A 286 -6.87 -37.71 -9.48
CA GLU A 286 -6.82 -37.32 -8.06
C GLU A 286 -5.40 -37.39 -7.50
N ASP A 287 -4.64 -38.42 -7.89
CA ASP A 287 -3.27 -38.62 -7.45
C ASP A 287 -2.33 -37.53 -7.98
N GLU A 288 -2.40 -37.20 -9.28
CA GLU A 288 -1.58 -36.15 -9.87
C GLU A 288 -1.95 -34.76 -9.33
N ARG A 289 -3.23 -34.51 -9.07
CA ARG A 289 -3.69 -33.28 -8.41
C ARG A 289 -3.15 -33.18 -6.99
N ALA A 290 -3.20 -34.26 -6.21
CA ALA A 290 -2.65 -34.29 -4.85
C ALA A 290 -1.13 -34.07 -4.84
N GLN A 291 -0.40 -34.62 -5.82
CA GLN A 291 1.02 -34.35 -5.99
C GLN A 291 1.28 -32.87 -6.33
N LEU A 292 0.47 -32.28 -7.21
CA LEU A 292 0.58 -30.86 -7.54
C LEU A 292 0.31 -29.96 -6.34
N GLU A 293 -0.69 -30.29 -5.52
CA GLU A 293 -0.95 -29.61 -4.25
C GLU A 293 0.28 -29.65 -3.35
N LYS A 294 0.93 -30.82 -3.19
CA LYS A 294 2.15 -30.96 -2.39
C LYS A 294 3.31 -30.13 -2.92
N ILE A 295 3.47 -30.04 -4.24
CA ILE A 295 4.47 -29.19 -4.88
C ILE A 295 4.20 -27.71 -4.56
N MET A 296 2.94 -27.26 -4.67
CA MET A 296 2.54 -25.90 -4.33
C MET A 296 2.74 -25.58 -2.84
N GLU A 297 2.34 -26.49 -1.96
CA GLU A 297 2.53 -26.39 -0.51
C GLU A 297 4.00 -26.12 -0.19
N ALA A 298 4.91 -26.98 -0.68
CA ALA A 298 6.35 -26.86 -0.45
C ALA A 298 6.94 -25.59 -1.07
N TYR A 299 6.52 -25.21 -2.28
CA TYR A 299 7.00 -24.01 -2.94
C TYR A 299 6.60 -22.75 -2.17
N ILE A 300 5.32 -22.62 -1.79
CA ILE A 300 4.81 -21.44 -1.10
C ILE A 300 5.36 -21.34 0.31
N GLU A 301 5.51 -22.47 1.01
CA GLU A 301 6.18 -22.53 2.31
C GLU A 301 7.60 -21.95 2.21
N LYS A 302 8.36 -22.39 1.21
CA LYS A 302 9.72 -21.90 0.96
C LYS A 302 9.75 -20.42 0.60
N GLU A 303 8.82 -19.94 -0.21
CA GLU A 303 8.75 -18.51 -0.56
C GLU A 303 8.35 -17.64 0.64
N ILE A 304 7.46 -18.10 1.53
CA ILE A 304 7.16 -17.42 2.80
C ILE A 304 8.41 -17.36 3.68
N GLN A 305 9.14 -18.47 3.84
CA GLN A 305 10.36 -18.51 4.64
C GLN A 305 11.44 -17.56 4.10
N LYS A 306 11.61 -17.50 2.77
CA LYS A 306 12.51 -16.55 2.11
C LYS A 306 12.10 -15.11 2.34
N PHE A 307 10.81 -14.81 2.20
CA PHE A 307 10.26 -13.48 2.42
C PHE A 307 10.49 -13.01 3.86
N VAL A 308 10.14 -13.85 4.85
CA VAL A 308 10.40 -13.54 6.28
C VAL A 308 11.90 -13.34 6.53
N SER A 309 12.76 -14.18 5.94
CA SER A 309 14.21 -14.01 6.06
C SER A 309 14.71 -12.71 5.44
N LEU A 310 14.11 -12.26 4.33
CA LEU A 310 14.41 -10.96 3.72
C LEU A 310 14.01 -9.82 4.65
N CYS A 311 12.79 -9.86 5.20
CA CYS A 311 12.32 -8.88 6.18
C CYS A 311 13.27 -8.76 7.37
N LYS A 312 13.64 -9.89 7.98
CA LYS A 312 14.60 -9.96 9.10
C LYS A 312 15.97 -9.36 8.76
N ARG A 313 16.54 -9.68 7.59
CA ARG A 313 17.83 -9.13 7.15
C ARG A 313 17.83 -7.62 6.92
N ASN A 314 16.67 -7.05 6.59
CA ASN A 314 16.52 -5.61 6.37
C ASN A 314 15.92 -4.90 7.59
N ASN A 315 15.72 -5.62 8.70
CA ASN A 315 15.11 -5.13 9.93
C ASN A 315 13.75 -4.41 9.70
N VAL A 316 12.88 -5.02 8.89
CA VAL A 316 11.53 -4.52 8.61
C VAL A 316 10.49 -5.57 8.95
N ASP A 317 9.38 -5.18 9.57
CA ASP A 317 8.24 -6.04 9.91
C ASP A 317 6.93 -5.61 9.21
N PRO A 318 6.84 -5.73 7.86
CA PRO A 318 5.63 -5.38 7.13
C PRO A 318 4.45 -6.34 7.42
N VAL A 319 4.71 -7.51 8.01
CA VAL A 319 3.68 -8.49 8.40
C VAL A 319 3.02 -8.07 9.71
N GLY A 320 3.77 -7.41 10.60
CA GLY A 320 3.32 -7.00 11.92
C GLY A 320 3.38 -8.12 12.95
N PHE A 321 4.45 -8.91 12.94
CA PHE A 321 4.71 -9.91 13.99
C PHE A 321 4.81 -9.27 15.37
N GLY A 322 5.43 -8.09 15.47
CA GLY A 322 5.54 -7.35 16.73
C GLY A 322 4.17 -7.06 17.33
N ASP A 323 3.26 -6.47 16.55
CA ASP A 323 1.90 -6.19 17.03
C ASP A 323 1.11 -7.47 17.33
N GLN A 324 1.31 -8.55 16.57
CA GLN A 324 0.69 -9.85 16.88
C GLN A 324 1.13 -10.40 18.24
N ILE A 325 2.42 -10.25 18.58
CA ILE A 325 2.96 -10.67 19.89
C ILE A 325 2.47 -9.73 20.99
N ARG A 326 2.54 -8.42 20.76
CA ARG A 326 2.04 -7.37 21.67
C ARG A 326 0.59 -7.62 22.07
N SER A 327 -0.28 -7.95 21.12
CA SER A 327 -1.71 -8.22 21.38
C SER A 327 -1.98 -9.39 22.34
N ARG A 328 -0.97 -10.21 22.64
CA ARG A 328 -1.07 -11.41 23.49
C ARG A 328 -0.19 -11.35 24.74
N SER A 329 0.48 -10.22 25.00
CA SER A 329 1.37 -10.05 26.14
C SER A 329 1.26 -8.65 26.74
N TYR A 330 1.05 -8.57 28.05
CA TYR A 330 1.11 -7.30 28.79
C TYR A 330 2.54 -6.82 29.04
N GLN A 331 3.55 -7.68 28.91
CA GLN A 331 4.96 -7.39 29.18
C GLN A 331 5.78 -7.13 27.91
N TRP A 332 5.10 -6.82 26.80
CA TRP A 332 5.78 -6.57 25.53
C TRP A 332 6.35 -5.15 25.49
N ASP A 333 7.61 -5.03 25.06
CA ASP A 333 8.28 -3.76 24.78
C ASP A 333 8.68 -3.70 23.29
N ALA A 334 8.42 -2.57 22.65
CA ALA A 334 8.67 -2.39 21.23
C ALA A 334 10.17 -2.41 20.90
N ARG A 335 11.00 -1.79 21.74
CA ARG A 335 12.45 -1.69 21.51
C ARG A 335 13.11 -3.06 21.68
N ASP A 336 12.74 -3.78 22.74
CA ASP A 336 13.24 -5.16 22.95
C ASP A 336 12.88 -6.09 21.78
N PHE A 337 11.66 -5.95 21.23
CA PHE A 337 11.27 -6.74 20.06
C PHE A 337 12.05 -6.36 18.79
N GLU A 338 12.26 -5.07 18.54
CA GLU A 338 13.05 -4.58 17.41
C GLU A 338 14.52 -5.05 17.50
N GLU A 339 15.12 -5.01 18.69
CA GLU A 339 16.49 -5.46 18.94
C GLU A 339 16.69 -6.96 18.68
N HIS A 340 15.65 -7.77 18.90
CA HIS A 340 15.68 -9.23 18.74
C HIS A 340 14.88 -9.74 17.52
N TYR A 341 14.49 -8.85 16.60
CA TYR A 341 13.66 -9.20 15.45
C TYR A 341 14.35 -10.22 14.53
N ASP A 342 15.67 -10.10 14.38
CA ASP A 342 16.52 -11.02 13.62
C ASP A 342 16.57 -12.43 14.22
N ALA A 343 16.28 -12.59 15.51
CA ALA A 343 16.24 -13.85 16.22
C ALA A 343 14.84 -14.51 16.17
N LEU A 344 13.79 -13.80 15.75
CA LEU A 344 12.41 -14.30 15.64
C LEU A 344 12.34 -15.66 14.93
N LYS A 345 11.78 -16.67 15.62
CA LYS A 345 11.57 -18.00 15.07
C LYS A 345 10.20 -18.06 14.41
N THR A 346 10.16 -18.51 13.15
CA THR A 346 8.90 -18.73 12.43
C THR A 346 8.79 -20.18 11.98
N THR A 347 7.62 -20.78 12.20
CA THR A 347 7.27 -22.09 11.66
C THR A 347 6.12 -21.92 10.70
N VAL A 348 6.34 -22.28 9.44
CA VAL A 348 5.36 -22.10 8.36
C VAL A 348 4.73 -23.44 8.03
N SER A 349 3.41 -23.46 7.83
CA SER A 349 2.69 -24.63 7.31
C SER A 349 1.67 -24.14 6.29
N VAL A 350 1.73 -24.72 5.09
CA VAL A 350 0.84 -24.37 3.98
C VAL A 350 -0.02 -25.57 3.61
N LYS A 351 -1.33 -25.34 3.43
CA LYS A 351 -2.25 -26.30 2.82
C LYS A 351 -2.84 -25.67 1.57
N VAL A 352 -2.70 -26.36 0.45
CA VAL A 352 -3.26 -25.94 -0.84
C VAL A 352 -4.37 -26.90 -1.25
N THR A 353 -5.44 -26.35 -1.81
CA THR A 353 -6.54 -27.09 -2.42
C THR A 353 -6.75 -26.60 -3.86
N VAL A 354 -6.64 -27.49 -4.84
CA VAL A 354 -6.99 -27.15 -6.23
C VAL A 354 -8.50 -27.25 -6.39
N VAL A 355 -9.17 -26.09 -6.49
CA VAL A 355 -10.63 -25.99 -6.60
C VAL A 355 -11.12 -25.90 -8.04
N GLN A 356 -10.26 -25.47 -8.97
CA GLN A 356 -10.60 -25.36 -10.37
C GLN A 356 -9.39 -25.57 -11.27
N THR A 357 -9.58 -26.34 -12.33
CA THR A 357 -8.59 -26.55 -13.39
C THR A 357 -9.07 -25.79 -14.63
N GLY A 358 -8.31 -24.79 -15.08
CA GLY A 358 -8.61 -24.06 -16.31
C GLY A 358 -8.51 -25.00 -17.52
N ARG A 359 -9.49 -24.92 -18.40
CA ARG A 359 -9.43 -25.49 -19.75
C ARG A 359 -8.95 -24.42 -20.71
#